data_AF-A0A0D7A3G4-F1
#
_entry.id   AF-A0A0D7A3G4-F1
#
_cell.length_a   1.000
_cell.length_b   1.000
_cell.length_c   1.000
_cell.angle_alpha   90.00
_cell.angle_beta   90.00
_cell.angle_gamma   90.00
#
_symmetry.space_group_name_H-M   'P 1'
#
loop_
_entity.id
_entity.type
_entity.pdbx_description
1 polymer ?
#
loop_
_entity_poly.entity_id
_entity_poly.type
_entity_poly.pdbx_seq_one_letter_code
_entity_poly.pdbx_strand_id
1 'polypeptide(L)'
;ELDFNIIMYTAIEMTKPKTRREAVTDFLVVRTTQDWIDIREDILLKVMKKLDYVTVPTCFQFEYTIPRVQSTPLPLSDKSDYDHLLTLGKPGTKKNIKLVYTEKKEHPAITLPSEQVGDLGNMTESPQRALGTPKPPVKKSRAPRESDIPASEIRLAQVIDKLRDTWICKNVGCKSDHCYIDAEGGHFACSHSAFDVWGRAVLSGDATEKLPPNIAPFDVIHPSVLANKSPLLAARMKVNIDKAGKAAAVPSSTPMPRASTPPVPALIPTHAPNATDDNSVIPRGLGEGPWMTLDLFATYYLPDSPALVDRLKAEKITGTQAFRYMTVSHLREMGLVFGEIVDVWDAIERWAKS
;
A
#
# COMPACT_ATOMS: atom_id res chain seq x y z
N GLU A 1 21.87 -7.07 26.89
CA GLU A 1 21.02 -7.87 25.98
C GLU A 1 19.58 -7.76 26.44
N LEU A 2 18.65 -7.79 25.51
CA LEU A 2 17.21 -7.80 25.77
C LEU A 2 16.62 -9.06 25.16
N ASP A 3 15.74 -9.70 25.93
CA ASP A 3 15.04 -10.91 25.53
C ASP A 3 13.63 -10.54 25.08
N PHE A 4 13.35 -10.76 23.80
CA PHE A 4 12.04 -10.55 23.19
C PHE A 4 11.31 -11.88 23.05
N ASN A 5 10.09 -11.94 23.59
CA ASN A 5 9.11 -12.98 23.27
C ASN A 5 8.22 -12.43 22.14
N ILE A 6 8.40 -12.97 20.94
CA ILE A 6 7.70 -12.53 19.75
C ILE A 6 6.44 -13.38 19.59
N ILE A 7 5.30 -12.71 19.54
CA ILE A 7 3.99 -13.31 19.26
C ILE A 7 3.53 -12.82 17.89
N MET A 8 3.28 -13.75 16.99
CA MET A 8 2.96 -13.48 15.60
C MET A 8 1.51 -13.88 15.31
N TYR A 9 0.77 -12.96 14.67
CA TYR A 9 -0.56 -13.21 14.15
C TYR A 9 -0.59 -12.93 12.65
N THR A 10 -0.99 -13.92 11.86
CA THR A 10 -1.25 -13.75 10.43
C THR A 10 -2.53 -12.94 10.20
N ALA A 11 -2.68 -12.37 9.00
CA ALA A 11 -3.89 -11.66 8.62
C ALA A 11 -5.15 -12.54 8.74
N ILE A 12 -5.03 -13.84 8.48
CA ILE A 12 -6.11 -14.82 8.62
C ILE A 12 -6.47 -14.99 10.11
N GLU A 13 -5.48 -15.16 10.99
CA GLU A 13 -5.73 -15.26 12.43
C GLU A 13 -6.37 -14.00 13.01
N MET A 14 -6.00 -12.83 12.50
CA MET A 14 -6.57 -11.56 12.95
C MET A 14 -8.06 -11.41 12.64
N THR A 15 -8.59 -12.12 11.64
CA THR A 15 -10.04 -12.15 11.38
C THR A 15 -10.83 -12.95 12.42
N LYS A 16 -10.19 -13.86 13.17
CA LYS A 16 -10.84 -14.65 14.20
C LYS A 16 -11.13 -13.80 15.46
N PRO A 17 -12.18 -14.14 16.24
CA PRO A 17 -12.41 -13.54 17.56
C PRO A 17 -11.20 -13.73 18.46
N LYS A 18 -10.88 -12.74 19.31
CA LYS A 18 -9.68 -12.74 20.17
C LYS A 18 -9.47 -14.03 20.97
N THR A 19 -10.55 -14.67 21.41
CA THR A 19 -10.51 -15.91 22.20
C THR A 19 -10.17 -17.17 21.41
N ARG A 20 -10.19 -17.09 20.07
CA ARG A 20 -9.95 -18.20 19.14
C ARG A 20 -8.72 -17.99 18.26
N ARG A 21 -7.93 -16.95 18.52
CA ARG A 21 -6.70 -16.68 17.77
C ARG A 21 -5.61 -17.62 18.25
N GLU A 22 -4.98 -18.31 17.32
CA GLU A 22 -3.80 -19.12 17.60
C GLU A 22 -2.57 -18.29 17.25
N ALA A 23 -1.70 -18.09 18.24
CA ALA A 23 -0.52 -17.26 18.07
C ALA A 23 0.71 -18.14 17.87
N VAL A 24 1.53 -17.81 16.87
CA VAL A 24 2.85 -18.43 16.72
C VAL A 24 3.82 -17.65 17.61
N THR A 25 4.52 -18.35 18.51
CA THR A 25 5.45 -17.72 19.44
C THR A 25 6.89 -18.12 19.15
N ASP A 26 7.81 -17.16 19.24
CA ASP A 26 9.25 -17.39 19.16
C ASP A 26 10.00 -16.47 20.13
N PHE A 27 11.31 -16.69 20.30
CA PHE A 27 12.17 -15.86 21.14
C PHE A 27 13.28 -15.22 20.30
N LEU A 28 13.66 -13.98 20.60
CA LEU A 28 14.77 -13.27 19.98
C LEU A 28 15.60 -12.58 21.06
N VAL A 29 16.90 -12.84 21.07
CA VAL A 29 17.85 -12.16 21.97
C VAL A 29 18.57 -11.11 21.15
N VAL A 30 18.50 -9.86 21.59
CA VAL A 30 19.06 -8.71 20.87
C VAL A 30 20.07 -7.98 21.74
N ARG A 31 21.14 -7.48 21.13
CA ARG A 31 22.13 -6.65 21.81
C ARG A 31 21.64 -5.20 21.86
N THR A 32 21.70 -4.57 23.02
CA THR A 32 21.26 -3.17 23.22
C THR A 32 22.10 -2.16 22.45
N THR A 33 23.23 -2.57 21.87
CA THR A 33 24.14 -1.74 21.08
C THR A 33 23.84 -1.78 19.57
N GLN A 34 22.92 -2.62 19.14
CA GLN A 34 22.59 -2.82 17.72
C GLN A 34 21.62 -1.72 17.24
N ASP A 35 21.76 -1.29 15.98
CA ASP A 35 20.91 -0.23 15.41
C ASP A 35 19.48 -0.75 15.19
N TRP A 36 18.50 0.16 15.25
CA TRP A 36 17.09 -0.16 15.06
C TRP A 36 16.84 -0.86 13.71
N ILE A 37 17.52 -0.43 12.65
CA ILE A 37 17.36 -1.00 11.31
C ILE A 37 17.71 -2.49 11.33
N ASP A 38 18.86 -2.85 11.88
CA ASP A 38 19.31 -4.25 11.95
C ASP A 38 18.35 -5.10 12.80
N ILE A 39 17.85 -4.53 13.91
CA ILE A 39 16.93 -5.24 14.81
C ILE A 39 15.58 -5.47 14.14
N ARG A 40 15.09 -4.47 13.42
CA ARG A 40 13.86 -4.57 12.64
C ARG A 40 14.00 -5.67 11.58
N GLU A 41 15.13 -5.72 10.88
CA GLU A 41 15.43 -6.78 9.91
C GLU A 41 15.53 -8.16 10.56
N ASP A 42 16.21 -8.29 11.69
CA ASP A 42 16.31 -9.54 12.45
C ASP A 42 14.94 -10.06 12.91
N ILE A 43 14.07 -9.15 13.40
CA ILE A 43 12.69 -9.47 13.77
C ILE A 43 11.94 -9.96 12.52
N LEU A 44 12.03 -9.24 11.39
CA LEU A 44 11.33 -9.61 10.16
C LEU A 44 11.79 -10.94 9.60
N LEU A 45 13.09 -11.19 9.53
CA LEU A 45 13.65 -12.48 9.09
C LEU A 45 13.13 -13.63 9.96
N LYS A 46 13.02 -13.39 11.27
CA LYS A 46 12.51 -14.40 12.20
C LYS A 46 11.01 -14.67 12.00
N VAL A 47 10.23 -13.61 11.79
CA VAL A 47 8.80 -13.73 11.46
C VAL A 47 8.61 -14.48 10.15
N MET A 48 9.33 -14.11 9.09
CA MET A 48 9.26 -14.78 7.79
C MET A 48 9.60 -16.27 7.89
N LYS A 49 10.70 -16.60 8.57
CA LYS A 49 11.11 -18.00 8.78
C LYS A 49 10.08 -18.81 9.57
N LYS A 50 9.38 -18.19 10.53
CA LYS A 50 8.40 -18.89 11.38
C LYS A 50 7.02 -19.02 10.74
N LEU A 51 6.64 -18.07 9.90
CA LEU A 51 5.37 -18.08 9.17
C LEU A 51 5.49 -18.70 7.77
N ASP A 52 6.69 -19.12 7.37
CA ASP A 52 7.00 -19.71 6.06
C ASP A 52 6.66 -18.76 4.90
N TYR A 53 6.96 -17.47 5.07
CA TYR A 53 6.76 -16.49 4.02
C TYR A 53 7.92 -16.48 3.03
N VAL A 54 7.59 -16.54 1.74
CA VAL A 54 8.55 -16.39 0.63
C VAL A 54 8.94 -14.91 0.44
N THR A 55 8.03 -13.98 0.69
CA THR A 55 8.22 -12.53 0.49
C THR A 55 7.85 -11.74 1.75
N VAL A 56 8.47 -10.58 1.92
CA VAL A 56 8.17 -9.68 3.05
C VAL A 56 6.77 -9.08 2.84
N PRO A 57 5.86 -9.19 3.82
CA PRO A 57 4.55 -8.52 3.73
C PRO A 57 4.70 -7.01 3.63
N THR A 58 3.91 -6.37 2.76
CA THR A 58 3.95 -4.91 2.54
C THR A 58 3.40 -4.12 3.72
N CYS A 59 2.41 -4.69 4.43
CA CYS A 59 1.69 -4.02 5.50
C CYS A 59 1.73 -4.82 6.80
N PHE A 60 2.61 -4.40 7.73
CA PHE A 60 2.68 -4.97 9.07
C PHE A 60 2.85 -3.89 10.14
N GLN A 61 2.54 -4.26 11.38
CA GLN A 61 2.77 -3.41 12.55
C GLN A 61 3.39 -4.24 13.67
N PHE A 62 4.37 -3.65 14.35
CA PHE A 62 4.91 -4.16 15.60
C PHE A 62 4.35 -3.37 16.78
N GLU A 63 3.95 -4.09 17.82
CA GLU A 63 3.61 -3.50 19.11
C GLU A 63 4.43 -4.19 20.20
N TYR A 64 4.81 -3.47 21.25
CA TYR A 64 5.50 -4.06 22.40
C TYR A 64 4.78 -3.79 23.71
N THR A 65 4.95 -4.73 24.64
CA THR A 65 4.54 -4.59 26.04
C THR A 65 5.67 -5.04 26.95
N ILE A 66 5.86 -4.32 28.05
CA ILE A 66 6.84 -4.66 29.08
C ILE A 66 6.04 -4.96 30.35
N PRO A 67 5.94 -6.22 30.78
CA PRO A 67 5.19 -6.59 31.97
C PRO A 67 5.58 -5.71 33.16
N ARG A 68 4.58 -5.16 33.86
CA ARG A 68 4.69 -4.27 35.04
C ARG A 68 5.21 -2.86 34.78
N VAL A 69 5.89 -2.59 33.67
CA VAL A 69 6.42 -1.25 33.34
C VAL A 69 5.49 -0.55 32.35
N GLN A 70 5.12 -1.26 31.28
CA GLN A 70 4.27 -0.77 30.20
C GLN A 70 3.31 -1.90 29.79
N SER A 71 2.17 -1.99 30.49
CA SER A 71 1.15 -3.01 30.21
C SER A 71 0.33 -2.71 28.95
N THR A 72 0.26 -1.43 28.56
CA THR A 72 -0.46 -0.99 27.38
C THR A 72 0.44 -1.20 26.15
N PRO A 73 -0.04 -1.89 25.10
CA PRO A 73 0.72 -2.05 23.86
C PRO A 73 1.09 -0.69 23.27
N LEU A 74 2.37 -0.51 22.96
CA LEU A 74 2.87 0.66 22.25
C LEU A 74 3.39 0.23 20.87
N PRO A 75 3.24 1.07 19.83
CA PRO A 75 3.82 0.78 18.52
C PRO A 75 5.35 0.78 18.58
N LEU A 76 5.97 0.01 17.70
CA LEU A 76 7.42 -0.02 17.49
C LEU A 76 7.68 0.15 15.99
N SER A 77 7.60 1.40 15.52
CA SER A 77 7.66 1.71 14.08
C SER A 77 8.97 2.38 13.68
N ASP A 78 9.51 3.21 14.56
CA ASP A 78 10.66 4.05 14.28
C ASP A 78 11.77 3.91 15.34
N LYS A 79 12.87 4.63 15.11
CA LYS A 79 14.03 4.65 16.01
C LYS A 79 13.67 5.27 17.37
N SER A 80 12.78 6.25 17.39
CA SER A 80 12.35 6.92 18.63
C SER A 80 11.60 5.95 19.56
N ASP A 81 10.69 5.15 19.00
CA ASP A 81 9.98 4.09 19.72
C ASP A 81 10.95 3.07 20.30
N TYR A 82 11.99 2.72 19.54
CA TYR A 82 13.04 1.79 19.97
C TYR A 82 13.91 2.36 21.09
N ASP A 83 14.34 3.62 20.99
CA ASP A 83 15.09 4.30 22.05
C ASP A 83 14.26 4.43 23.34
N HIS A 84 12.95 4.67 23.20
CA HIS A 84 12.02 4.65 24.32
C HIS A 84 11.92 3.26 24.96
N LEU A 85 11.81 2.21 24.13
CA LEU A 85 11.84 0.81 24.58
C LEU A 85 13.14 0.49 25.33
N LEU A 86 14.30 0.93 24.84
CA LEU A 86 15.59 0.77 25.52
C LEU A 86 15.64 1.50 26.87
N THR A 87 15.10 2.71 26.93
CA THR A 87 15.03 3.53 28.16
C THR A 87 14.17 2.85 29.23
N LEU A 88 13.03 2.26 28.82
CA LEU A 88 12.19 1.46 29.69
C LEU A 88 12.84 0.11 30.03
N GLY A 89 13.62 -0.44 29.11
CA GLY A 89 14.31 -1.73 29.16
C GLY A 89 15.65 -1.70 29.91
N LYS A 90 15.81 -0.88 30.96
CA LYS A 90 17.10 -0.67 31.65
C LYS A 90 17.90 -1.98 31.85
N PRO A 91 19.19 -2.00 31.45
CA PRO A 91 20.04 -3.18 31.54
C PRO A 91 20.20 -3.61 33.00
N GLY A 92 20.00 -4.91 33.26
CA GLY A 92 20.15 -5.52 34.59
C GLY A 92 18.90 -6.22 35.14
N THR A 93 17.73 -6.00 34.52
CA THR A 93 16.54 -6.82 34.80
C THR A 93 16.16 -7.61 33.55
N LYS A 94 16.08 -8.94 33.68
CA LYS A 94 15.52 -9.81 32.63
C LYS A 94 14.05 -9.46 32.46
N LYS A 95 13.76 -8.52 31.56
CA LYS A 95 12.40 -8.14 31.21
C LYS A 95 11.99 -8.98 30.02
N ASN A 96 10.94 -9.78 30.19
CA ASN A 96 10.28 -10.48 29.10
C ASN A 96 9.53 -9.44 28.27
N ILE A 97 10.19 -8.83 27.28
CA ILE A 97 9.54 -7.88 26.38
C ILE A 97 8.67 -8.69 25.43
N LYS A 98 7.37 -8.47 25.47
CA LYS A 98 6.43 -9.15 24.57
C LYS A 98 6.25 -8.27 23.34
N LEU A 99 6.77 -8.73 22.21
CA LEU A 99 6.60 -8.11 20.90
C LEU A 99 5.46 -8.80 20.17
N VAL A 100 4.51 -8.05 19.63
CA VAL A 100 3.38 -8.56 18.87
C VAL A 100 3.51 -8.10 17.42
N TYR A 101 3.65 -9.06 16.52
CA TYR A 101 3.59 -8.83 15.08
C TYR A 101 2.16 -9.05 14.58
N THR A 102 1.64 -8.05 13.87
CA THR A 102 0.31 -8.10 13.26
C THR A 102 0.40 -7.76 11.78
N GLU A 103 0.02 -8.71 10.93
CA GLU A 103 -0.17 -8.46 9.50
C GLU A 103 -1.50 -7.72 9.26
N LYS A 104 -1.45 -6.62 8.52
CA LYS A 104 -2.66 -5.87 8.13
C LYS A 104 -3.07 -6.30 6.73
N LYS A 105 -4.34 -6.65 6.54
CA LYS A 105 -4.88 -6.73 5.18
C LYS A 105 -4.88 -5.32 4.60
N GLU A 106 -4.19 -5.13 3.47
CA GLU A 106 -4.58 -4.07 2.55
C GLU A 106 -6.04 -4.33 2.20
N HIS A 107 -6.95 -3.48 2.67
CA HIS A 107 -8.33 -3.54 2.23
C HIS A 107 -8.34 -3.12 0.76
N PRO A 108 -8.71 -3.99 -0.20
CA PRO A 108 -9.18 -3.46 -1.47
C PRO A 108 -10.48 -2.73 -1.15
N ALA A 109 -10.50 -1.42 -1.37
CA ALA A 109 -11.70 -0.61 -1.28
C ALA A 109 -12.66 -1.03 -2.42
N ILE A 110 -13.36 -2.14 -2.25
CA ILE A 110 -14.48 -2.54 -3.11
C ILE A 110 -15.75 -2.16 -2.35
N THR A 111 -16.24 -0.96 -2.64
CA THR A 111 -17.59 -0.53 -2.31
C THR A 111 -18.56 -1.32 -3.19
N LEU A 112 -19.29 -2.27 -2.60
CA LEU A 112 -20.53 -2.77 -3.22
C LEU A 112 -21.69 -1.85 -2.81
N PRO A 113 -22.57 -1.45 -3.73
CA PRO A 113 -23.74 -0.64 -3.41
C PRO A 113 -24.79 -1.52 -2.72
N SER A 114 -25.26 -1.09 -1.55
CA SER A 114 -26.43 -1.67 -0.87
C SER A 114 -27.61 -0.71 -1.00
N GLU A 115 -28.50 -1.06 -1.91
CA GLU A 115 -29.89 -0.61 -2.08
C GLU A 115 -30.68 -1.93 -2.13
N GLN A 116 -31.78 -2.20 -1.42
CA GLN A 116 -32.85 -1.39 -0.85
C GLN A 116 -33.59 -2.17 0.28
N VAL A 117 -34.07 -1.42 1.26
CA VAL A 117 -35.43 -1.37 1.84
C VAL A 117 -36.12 -2.68 2.29
N GLY A 118 -36.47 -2.68 3.59
CA GLY A 118 -37.46 -3.56 4.21
C GLY A 118 -37.84 -3.04 5.60
N ASP A 119 -38.62 -1.97 5.62
CA ASP A 119 -39.37 -1.42 6.76
C ASP A 119 -40.41 -2.43 7.27
N LEU A 120 -40.50 -2.61 8.60
CA LEU A 120 -41.75 -2.79 9.37
C LEU A 120 -41.45 -3.10 10.84
N GLY A 121 -42.07 -2.33 11.74
CA GLY A 121 -42.54 -2.88 13.02
C GLY A 121 -41.99 -2.27 14.29
N ASN A 122 -42.38 -1.03 14.57
CA ASN A 122 -42.48 -0.49 15.93
C ASN A 122 -43.42 -1.38 16.79
N MET A 123 -42.95 -1.89 17.94
CA MET A 123 -43.82 -2.15 19.10
C MET A 123 -43.07 -1.90 20.41
N THR A 124 -43.61 -0.95 21.15
CA THR A 124 -43.32 -0.62 22.53
C THR A 124 -44.31 -1.37 23.40
N GLU A 125 -43.88 -2.26 24.31
CA GLU A 125 -44.49 -2.43 25.63
C GLU A 125 -43.63 -3.33 26.54
N SER A 126 -43.68 -3.03 27.85
CA SER A 126 -42.82 -3.54 28.92
C SER A 126 -43.41 -4.79 29.63
N PRO A 127 -43.06 -5.11 30.90
CA PRO A 127 -42.05 -6.10 31.26
C PRO A 127 -42.63 -7.29 32.05
N GLN A 128 -42.04 -8.48 31.93
CA GLN A 128 -42.26 -9.54 32.93
C GLN A 128 -40.95 -10.14 33.46
N ARG A 129 -40.87 -10.08 34.79
CA ARG A 129 -39.87 -10.64 35.69
C ARG A 129 -39.77 -12.16 35.52
N ALA A 130 -38.55 -12.68 35.48
CA ALA A 130 -38.22 -13.95 36.13
C ALA A 130 -36.76 -13.92 36.62
N LEU A 131 -36.59 -14.38 37.87
CA LEU A 131 -35.36 -14.66 38.61
C LEU A 131 -34.31 -15.38 37.72
N GLY A 132 -33.00 -15.22 37.83
CA GLY A 132 -32.16 -14.68 38.88
C GLY A 132 -30.80 -15.40 38.77
N THR A 133 -29.81 -14.75 38.15
CA THR A 133 -28.38 -15.05 38.34
C THR A 133 -27.63 -13.72 38.49
N PRO A 134 -26.72 -13.58 39.48
CA PRO A 134 -26.06 -12.30 39.72
C PRO A 134 -25.07 -12.01 38.59
N LYS A 135 -25.39 -11.03 37.74
CA LYS A 135 -24.39 -10.43 36.84
C LYS A 135 -23.39 -9.64 37.72
N PRO A 136 -22.06 -9.85 37.57
CA PRO A 136 -21.08 -9.04 38.26
C PRO A 136 -21.21 -7.57 37.82
N PRO A 137 -20.93 -6.61 38.72
CA PRO A 137 -21.09 -5.19 38.42
C PRO A 137 -20.17 -4.80 37.26
N VAL A 138 -20.76 -4.38 36.14
CA VAL A 138 -20.06 -3.77 35.02
C VAL A 138 -19.42 -2.48 35.55
N LYS A 139 -18.10 -2.53 35.74
CA LYS A 139 -17.31 -1.33 36.02
C LYS A 139 -17.55 -0.35 34.87
N LYS A 140 -18.15 0.80 35.19
CA LYS A 140 -18.24 1.93 34.25
C LYS A 140 -16.82 2.26 33.81
N SER A 141 -16.50 1.96 32.56
CA SER A 141 -15.24 2.36 31.93
C SER A 141 -15.17 3.88 32.06
N ARG A 142 -14.13 4.34 32.77
CA ARG A 142 -13.80 5.75 32.89
C ARG A 142 -13.47 6.25 31.49
N ALA A 143 -14.13 7.32 31.04
CA ALA A 143 -13.76 7.99 29.80
C ALA A 143 -12.24 8.28 29.81
N PRO A 144 -11.51 7.94 28.73
CA PRO A 144 -10.09 8.23 28.61
C PRO A 144 -9.83 9.70 28.91
N ARG A 145 -8.79 9.99 29.70
CA ARG A 145 -8.38 11.36 29.99
C ARG A 145 -7.59 11.88 28.79
N GLU A 146 -7.69 13.18 28.49
CA GLU A 146 -6.96 13.83 27.38
C GLU A 146 -5.44 13.59 27.42
N SER A 147 -4.87 13.28 28.58
CA SER A 147 -3.44 12.94 28.75
C SER A 147 -3.02 11.60 28.13
N ASP A 148 -3.97 10.73 27.78
CA ASP A 148 -3.70 9.38 27.27
C ASP A 148 -3.75 9.28 25.73
N ILE A 149 -4.01 10.41 25.05
CA ILE A 149 -4.06 10.49 23.58
C ILE A 149 -2.64 10.81 23.07
N PRO A 150 -2.09 10.03 22.11
CA PRO A 150 -0.77 10.31 21.56
C PRO A 150 -0.73 11.70 20.91
N ALA A 151 0.38 12.42 21.08
CA ALA A 151 0.53 13.79 20.59
C ALA A 151 0.26 13.94 19.07
N SER A 152 0.44 12.87 18.30
CA SER A 152 0.13 12.82 16.87
C SER A 152 -1.38 12.90 16.58
N GLU A 153 -2.23 12.24 17.38
CA GLU A 153 -3.68 12.30 17.24
C GLU A 153 -4.24 13.66 17.63
N ILE A 154 -3.64 14.30 18.64
CA ILE A 154 -3.99 15.67 19.04
C ILE A 154 -3.70 16.65 17.89
N ARG A 155 -2.54 16.51 17.22
CA ARG A 155 -2.21 17.34 16.05
C ARG A 155 -3.17 17.10 14.89
N LEU A 156 -3.56 15.84 14.65
CA LEU A 156 -4.53 15.52 13.60
C LEU A 156 -5.89 16.17 13.87
N ALA A 157 -6.39 16.08 15.11
CA ALA A 157 -7.65 16.74 15.50
C ALA A 157 -7.59 18.25 15.26
N GLN A 158 -6.50 18.91 15.67
CA GLN A 158 -6.30 20.35 15.43
C GLN A 158 -6.30 20.73 13.94
N VAL A 159 -5.71 19.90 13.07
CA VAL A 159 -5.71 20.13 11.62
C VAL A 159 -7.12 19.95 11.04
N ILE A 160 -7.84 18.91 11.48
CA ILE A 160 -9.22 18.64 11.03
C ILE A 160 -10.14 19.80 11.42
N ASP A 161 -10.03 20.33 12.64
CA ASP A 161 -10.86 21.44 13.10
C ASP A 161 -10.63 22.70 12.25
N LYS A 162 -9.35 23.03 11.98
CA LYS A 162 -9.00 24.14 11.07
C LYS A 162 -9.57 23.96 9.66
N LEU A 163 -9.54 22.74 9.12
CA LEU A 163 -10.10 22.45 7.81
C LEU A 163 -11.62 22.65 7.81
N ARG A 164 -12.33 22.20 8.85
CA ARG A 164 -13.79 22.39 8.96
C ARG A 164 -14.17 23.86 9.08
N ASP A 165 -13.42 24.65 9.83
CA ASP A 165 -13.64 26.09 9.96
C ASP A 165 -13.42 26.85 8.64
N THR A 166 -12.44 26.39 7.85
CA THR A 166 -12.09 27.01 6.56
C THR A 166 -13.13 26.69 5.48
N TRP A 167 -13.63 25.45 5.46
CA TRP A 167 -14.44 24.90 4.37
C TRP A 167 -15.94 24.81 4.73
N ILE A 168 -16.48 25.82 5.40
CA ILE A 168 -17.93 25.93 5.66
C ILE A 168 -18.65 26.28 4.36
N CYS A 169 -19.68 25.50 4.02
CA CYS A 169 -20.48 25.74 2.83
C CYS A 169 -21.29 27.04 2.96
N LYS A 170 -21.12 27.96 2.01
CA LYS A 170 -21.91 29.21 1.93
C LYS A 170 -23.06 29.14 0.91
N ASN A 171 -23.27 27.98 0.29
CA ASN A 171 -24.24 27.83 -0.78
C ASN A 171 -25.63 27.46 -0.23
N VAL A 172 -26.64 28.29 -0.54
CA VAL A 172 -27.98 28.23 0.05
C VAL A 172 -28.84 27.03 -0.39
N GLY A 173 -28.29 26.15 -1.24
CA GLY A 173 -28.96 24.92 -1.72
C GLY A 173 -28.20 23.63 -1.44
N CYS A 174 -27.10 23.68 -0.67
CA CYS A 174 -26.36 22.48 -0.35
C CYS A 174 -26.91 21.76 0.89
N LYS A 175 -26.90 20.42 0.88
CA LYS A 175 -27.32 19.57 1.99
C LYS A 175 -26.21 19.30 3.02
N SER A 176 -24.96 19.66 2.73
CA SER A 176 -23.82 19.44 3.61
C SER A 176 -23.30 20.75 4.19
N ASP A 177 -22.94 20.73 5.48
CA ASP A 177 -22.45 21.90 6.21
C ASP A 177 -21.03 22.31 5.79
N HIS A 178 -20.23 21.35 5.31
CA HIS A 178 -18.83 21.55 4.93
C HIS A 178 -18.57 21.08 3.51
N CYS A 179 -18.01 21.97 2.69
CA CYS A 179 -17.80 21.73 1.27
C CYS A 179 -16.51 22.35 0.77
N TYR A 180 -15.79 21.60 -0.04
CA TYR A 180 -14.66 22.11 -0.82
C TYR A 180 -15.20 22.77 -2.10
N ILE A 181 -14.74 23.99 -2.36
CA ILE A 181 -15.08 24.76 -3.55
C ILE A 181 -13.81 24.90 -4.38
N ASP A 182 -13.80 24.31 -5.56
CA ASP A 182 -12.67 24.42 -6.49
C ASP A 182 -12.65 25.79 -7.17
N ALA A 183 -11.49 26.17 -7.74
CA ALA A 183 -11.31 27.44 -8.45
C ALA A 183 -12.27 27.60 -9.64
N GLU A 184 -12.74 26.49 -10.21
CA GLU A 184 -13.71 26.46 -11.30
C GLU A 184 -15.18 26.48 -10.83
N GLY A 185 -15.41 26.62 -9.51
CA GLY A 185 -16.75 26.66 -8.91
C GLY A 185 -17.37 25.27 -8.70
N GLY A 186 -16.59 24.20 -8.90
CA GLY A 186 -16.99 22.84 -8.53
C GLY A 186 -17.21 22.73 -7.03
N HIS A 187 -18.34 22.18 -6.62
CA HIS A 187 -18.75 22.15 -5.22
C HIS A 187 -18.85 20.70 -4.72
N PHE A 188 -18.00 20.32 -3.77
CA PHE A 188 -17.88 18.96 -3.25
C PHE A 188 -18.24 18.89 -1.76
N ALA A 189 -19.16 18.01 -1.39
CA ALA A 189 -19.56 17.79 0.00
C ALA A 189 -18.48 16.99 0.75
N CYS A 190 -17.83 17.60 1.74
CA CYS A 190 -16.78 16.95 2.52
C CYS A 190 -17.39 16.19 3.71
N SER A 191 -17.30 14.86 3.68
CA SER A 191 -17.65 14.01 4.83
C SER A 191 -16.58 14.07 5.92
N HIS A 192 -16.91 13.59 7.13
CA HIS A 192 -15.92 13.42 8.20
C HIS A 192 -14.71 12.60 7.76
N SER A 193 -14.93 11.51 7.02
CA SER A 193 -13.86 10.67 6.48
C SER A 193 -12.96 11.43 5.49
N ALA A 194 -13.51 12.33 4.68
CA ALA A 194 -12.73 13.15 3.75
C ALA A 194 -11.77 14.09 4.51
N PHE A 195 -12.24 14.71 5.60
CA PHE A 195 -11.39 15.53 6.46
C PHE A 195 -10.32 14.72 7.20
N ASP A 196 -10.61 13.50 7.64
CA ASP A 196 -9.60 12.65 8.28
C ASP A 196 -8.44 12.34 7.33
N VAL A 197 -8.77 11.99 6.08
CA VAL A 197 -7.74 11.69 5.09
C VAL A 197 -6.97 12.94 4.68
N TRP A 198 -7.67 14.08 4.51
CA TRP A 198 -7.01 15.35 4.23
C TRP A 198 -6.09 15.79 5.37
N GLY A 199 -6.56 15.73 6.62
CA GLY A 199 -5.75 16.09 7.79
C GLY A 199 -4.49 15.25 7.92
N ARG A 200 -4.57 13.95 7.62
CA ARG A 200 -3.40 13.06 7.58
C ARG A 200 -2.43 13.44 6.46
N ALA A 201 -2.94 13.74 5.27
CA ALA A 201 -2.13 14.19 4.14
C ALA A 201 -1.43 15.54 4.40
N VAL A 202 -2.06 16.44 5.15
CA VAL A 202 -1.41 17.69 5.59
C VAL A 202 -0.28 17.41 6.57
N LEU A 203 -0.47 16.46 7.50
CA LEU A 203 0.59 16.08 8.44
C LEU A 203 1.76 15.34 7.80
N SER A 204 1.52 14.58 6.71
CA SER A 204 2.59 13.95 5.93
C SER A 204 3.30 14.93 5.00
N GLY A 205 2.72 16.10 4.74
CA GLY A 205 3.25 17.10 3.80
C GLY A 205 2.83 16.87 2.35
N ASP A 206 1.93 15.91 2.09
CA ASP A 206 1.42 15.60 0.76
C ASP A 206 0.29 16.55 0.32
N ALA A 207 -0.32 17.26 1.27
CA ALA A 207 -1.40 18.22 1.02
C ALA A 207 -1.21 19.50 1.84
N THR A 208 -1.95 20.55 1.48
CA THR A 208 -1.99 21.80 2.25
C THR A 208 -3.40 22.05 2.77
N GLU A 209 -3.56 22.97 3.74
CA GLU A 209 -4.89 23.35 4.25
C GLU A 209 -5.82 23.89 3.14
N LYS A 210 -5.25 24.36 2.02
CA LYS A 210 -5.97 24.92 0.87
C LYS A 210 -6.20 23.95 -0.27
N LEU A 211 -5.30 22.97 -0.44
CA LEU A 211 -5.34 22.03 -1.56
C LEU A 211 -5.52 20.61 -1.03
N PRO A 212 -6.65 19.95 -1.35
CA PRO A 212 -6.89 18.58 -0.93
C PRO A 212 -5.93 17.60 -1.60
N PRO A 213 -5.66 16.43 -0.98
CA PRO A 213 -4.82 15.40 -1.57
C PRO A 213 -5.45 14.83 -2.85
N ASN A 214 -4.61 14.50 -3.83
CA ASN A 214 -5.01 13.88 -5.10
C ASN A 214 -5.33 12.39 -4.90
N ILE A 215 -6.44 12.09 -4.25
CA ILE A 215 -6.91 10.74 -3.94
C ILE A 215 -8.40 10.62 -4.27
N ALA A 216 -8.88 9.40 -4.50
CA ALA A 216 -10.25 9.09 -4.94
C ALA A 216 -11.40 9.91 -4.31
N PRO A 217 -11.43 10.25 -2.99
CA PRO A 217 -12.50 11.09 -2.46
C PRO A 217 -12.46 12.56 -2.92
N PHE A 218 -11.33 13.05 -3.44
CA PHE A 218 -11.14 14.41 -3.96
C PHE A 218 -10.77 14.42 -5.45
N ASP A 219 -10.64 13.25 -6.08
CA ASP A 219 -10.39 13.10 -7.51
C ASP A 219 -11.68 13.40 -8.28
N VAL A 220 -11.93 14.69 -8.45
CA VAL A 220 -12.94 15.17 -9.39
C VAL A 220 -12.43 14.81 -10.78
N ILE A 221 -12.96 13.73 -11.34
CA ILE A 221 -12.84 13.36 -12.75
C ILE A 221 -13.38 14.52 -13.58
N HIS A 222 -12.55 15.52 -13.84
CA HIS A 222 -12.82 16.56 -14.80
C HIS A 222 -12.66 15.93 -16.20
N PRO A 223 -13.69 15.97 -17.07
CA PRO A 223 -13.62 15.30 -18.37
C PRO A 223 -12.48 15.81 -19.27
N SER A 224 -11.99 17.04 -19.07
CA SER A 224 -10.81 17.54 -19.79
C SER A 224 -9.49 16.94 -19.27
N VAL A 225 -9.42 16.56 -17.99
CA VAL A 225 -8.25 15.92 -17.39
C VAL A 225 -8.22 14.43 -17.74
N LEU A 226 -9.39 13.79 -17.87
CA LEU A 226 -9.52 12.41 -18.34
C LEU A 226 -9.07 12.22 -19.80
N ALA A 227 -9.29 13.24 -20.65
CA ALA A 227 -8.82 13.22 -22.04
C ALA A 227 -7.28 13.28 -22.14
N ASN A 228 -6.60 13.90 -21.17
CA ASN A 228 -5.16 14.09 -21.17
C ASN A 228 -4.37 13.00 -20.42
N LYS A 229 -5.00 12.22 -19.53
CA LYS A 229 -4.30 11.22 -18.71
C LYS A 229 -4.24 9.81 -19.31
N SER A 230 -5.05 9.51 -20.32
CA SER A 230 -4.95 8.23 -21.06
C SER A 230 -5.59 8.32 -22.44
N PRO A 231 -4.79 8.30 -23.53
CA PRO A 231 -5.32 8.22 -24.91
C PRO A 231 -6.27 7.03 -25.09
N LEU A 232 -6.05 5.97 -24.32
CA LEU A 232 -6.77 4.71 -24.37
C LEU A 232 -8.18 4.83 -23.78
N LEU A 233 -8.36 5.62 -22.71
CA LEU A 233 -9.67 5.88 -22.13
C LEU A 233 -10.49 6.84 -23.01
N ALA A 234 -9.83 7.86 -23.59
CA ALA A 234 -10.44 8.77 -24.57
C ALA A 234 -10.90 8.01 -25.83
N ALA A 235 -10.09 7.06 -26.32
CA ALA A 235 -10.45 6.20 -27.45
C ALA A 235 -11.65 5.30 -27.13
N ARG A 236 -11.71 4.72 -25.93
CA ARG A 236 -12.85 3.89 -25.49
C ARG A 236 -14.15 4.69 -25.36
N MET A 237 -14.08 5.93 -24.89
CA MET A 237 -15.25 6.81 -24.81
C MET A 237 -15.76 7.22 -26.20
N LYS A 238 -14.86 7.55 -27.14
CA LYS A 238 -15.24 7.79 -28.54
C LYS A 238 -15.93 6.58 -29.17
N VAL A 239 -15.37 5.38 -28.99
CA VAL A 239 -15.95 4.13 -29.53
C VAL A 239 -17.33 3.83 -28.92
N ASN A 240 -17.56 4.16 -27.65
CA ASN A 240 -18.88 3.98 -27.04
C ASN A 240 -19.91 5.00 -27.50
N ILE A 241 -19.49 6.25 -27.76
CA ILE A 241 -20.36 7.28 -28.35
C ILE A 241 -20.72 6.90 -29.80
N ASP A 242 -19.77 6.37 -30.57
CA ASP A 242 -20.00 5.93 -31.95
C ASP A 242 -20.85 4.64 -32.02
N LYS A 243 -20.77 3.76 -31.01
CA LYS A 243 -21.60 2.53 -30.92
C LYS A 243 -23.05 2.77 -30.48
N ALA A 244 -23.36 3.89 -29.85
CA ALA A 244 -24.75 4.24 -29.54
C ALA A 244 -25.57 4.61 -30.79
N GLY A 245 -24.92 4.81 -31.95
CA GLY A 245 -25.58 5.24 -33.19
C GLY A 245 -25.84 4.16 -34.25
N LYS A 246 -25.25 2.96 -34.18
CA LYS A 246 -25.40 1.96 -35.26
C LYS A 246 -25.46 0.53 -34.75
N ALA A 247 -26.69 0.05 -34.60
CA ALA A 247 -26.98 -1.37 -34.74
C ALA A 247 -26.87 -1.76 -36.22
N ALA A 248 -26.06 -2.77 -36.54
CA ALA A 248 -26.36 -3.88 -37.46
C ALA A 248 -25.12 -4.47 -38.15
N ALA A 249 -25.23 -5.78 -38.37
CA ALA A 249 -24.58 -6.62 -39.39
C ALA A 249 -23.22 -7.28 -39.07
N VAL A 250 -23.33 -8.57 -38.77
CA VAL A 250 -22.32 -9.65 -38.94
C VAL A 250 -22.01 -9.82 -40.43
N PRO A 251 -20.78 -10.19 -40.84
CA PRO A 251 -20.67 -11.48 -41.54
C PRO A 251 -19.36 -12.27 -41.33
N SER A 252 -19.56 -13.59 -41.29
CA SER A 252 -18.87 -14.72 -41.92
C SER A 252 -17.34 -14.81 -42.08
N SER A 253 -16.88 -15.93 -41.52
CA SER A 253 -15.66 -16.71 -41.77
C SER A 253 -15.41 -17.08 -43.24
N THR A 254 -14.14 -17.01 -43.66
CA THR A 254 -13.61 -17.78 -44.80
C THR A 254 -12.21 -18.32 -44.46
N PRO A 255 -11.90 -19.61 -44.69
CA PRO A 255 -10.58 -20.18 -44.43
C PRO A 255 -9.68 -20.12 -45.67
N MET A 256 -8.39 -19.80 -45.50
CA MET A 256 -7.36 -19.90 -46.56
C MET A 256 -6.34 -21.01 -46.27
N PRO A 257 -5.71 -21.58 -47.32
CA PRO A 257 -5.03 -22.86 -47.27
C PRO A 257 -3.56 -22.75 -46.81
N ARG A 258 -3.11 -23.82 -46.15
CA ARG A 258 -1.72 -24.11 -45.77
C ARG A 258 -0.83 -24.23 -47.00
N ALA A 259 0.23 -23.42 -47.05
CA ALA A 259 1.38 -23.63 -47.93
C ALA A 259 2.52 -24.27 -47.14
N SER A 260 3.00 -25.41 -47.62
CA SER A 260 4.13 -26.17 -47.09
C SER A 260 5.45 -25.53 -47.50
N THR A 261 6.35 -25.26 -46.55
CA THR A 261 7.74 -24.86 -46.81
C THR A 261 8.72 -25.98 -46.46
N PRO A 262 9.80 -26.18 -47.24
CA PRO A 262 10.79 -27.25 -47.05
C PRO A 262 11.78 -26.95 -45.89
N PRO A 263 12.52 -27.97 -45.40
CA PRO A 263 13.42 -27.83 -44.26
C PRO A 263 14.76 -27.22 -44.69
N VAL A 264 15.23 -26.22 -43.95
CA VAL A 264 16.59 -25.65 -44.10
C VAL A 264 17.44 -26.10 -42.90
N PRO A 265 18.73 -26.44 -43.08
CA PRO A 265 19.55 -27.09 -42.07
C PRO A 265 19.96 -26.16 -40.93
N ALA A 266 19.98 -26.71 -39.72
CA ALA A 266 20.51 -26.10 -38.52
C ALA A 266 22.03 -25.91 -38.59
N LEU A 267 22.53 -24.79 -38.08
CA LEU A 267 23.83 -24.64 -37.42
C LEU A 267 24.02 -23.20 -36.93
N ILE A 268 23.65 -22.91 -35.68
CA ILE A 268 24.28 -21.83 -34.89
C ILE A 268 24.41 -22.33 -33.44
N PRO A 269 25.58 -22.19 -32.79
CA PRO A 269 25.79 -22.63 -31.41
C PRO A 269 25.00 -21.76 -30.44
N THR A 270 24.00 -22.35 -29.77
CA THR A 270 23.31 -21.74 -28.65
C THR A 270 24.16 -21.93 -27.40
N HIS A 271 25.03 -20.96 -27.10
CA HIS A 271 25.61 -20.86 -25.76
C HIS A 271 24.50 -20.34 -24.83
N ALA A 272 23.84 -21.25 -24.13
CA ALA A 272 22.93 -20.93 -23.04
C ALA A 272 23.72 -20.90 -21.72
N PRO A 273 23.94 -19.73 -21.10
CA PRO A 273 24.25 -19.70 -19.68
C PRO A 273 22.93 -19.84 -18.92
N ASN A 274 22.57 -21.09 -18.60
CA ASN A 274 21.62 -21.39 -17.52
C ASN A 274 22.33 -21.09 -16.19
N ALA A 275 22.22 -19.85 -15.73
CA ALA A 275 22.50 -19.49 -14.35
C ALA A 275 21.27 -18.76 -13.82
N THR A 276 20.49 -19.48 -13.01
CA THR A 276 19.35 -18.98 -12.24
C THR A 276 19.86 -18.06 -11.13
N ASP A 277 20.41 -16.91 -11.48
CA ASP A 277 20.72 -15.88 -10.49
C ASP A 277 19.42 -15.19 -10.09
N ASP A 278 19.08 -15.27 -8.80
CA ASP A 278 17.95 -14.58 -8.14
C ASP A 278 17.98 -13.04 -8.30
N ASN A 279 19.04 -12.49 -8.89
CA ASN A 279 19.30 -11.05 -8.97
C ASN A 279 19.21 -10.46 -10.39
N SER A 280 18.64 -11.17 -11.36
CA SER A 280 18.40 -10.59 -12.69
C SER A 280 17.41 -9.43 -12.61
N VAL A 281 17.64 -8.38 -13.41
CA VAL A 281 16.74 -7.23 -13.49
C VAL A 281 15.44 -7.59 -14.23
N ILE A 282 15.44 -8.61 -15.10
CA ILE A 282 14.20 -9.10 -15.71
C ILE A 282 13.49 -10.01 -14.70
N PRO A 283 12.23 -9.71 -14.29
CA PRO A 283 11.54 -10.52 -13.30
C PRO A 283 11.35 -11.96 -13.79
N ARG A 284 11.42 -12.91 -12.85
CA ARG A 284 11.27 -14.34 -13.16
C ARG A 284 9.94 -14.63 -13.84
N GLY A 285 9.99 -15.34 -14.96
CA GLY A 285 8.83 -15.73 -15.74
C GLY A 285 8.43 -14.75 -16.83
N LEU A 286 9.10 -13.59 -16.94
CA LEU A 286 8.99 -12.70 -18.09
C LEU A 286 10.14 -12.96 -19.06
N GLY A 287 9.80 -12.99 -20.36
CA GLY A 287 10.78 -13.10 -21.44
C GLY A 287 11.45 -11.76 -21.75
N GLU A 288 12.48 -11.79 -22.58
CA GLU A 288 13.04 -10.56 -23.17
C GLU A 288 11.95 -9.87 -24.01
N GLY A 289 11.70 -8.58 -23.74
CA GLY A 289 10.79 -7.77 -24.54
C GLY A 289 11.35 -7.46 -25.94
N PRO A 290 10.60 -6.71 -26.77
CA PRO A 290 11.03 -6.34 -28.10
C PRO A 290 12.34 -5.54 -28.08
N TRP A 291 13.21 -5.82 -29.03
CA TRP A 291 14.51 -5.15 -29.15
C TRP A 291 14.31 -3.68 -29.54
N MET A 292 14.82 -2.77 -28.71
CA MET A 292 14.77 -1.33 -28.97
C MET A 292 15.99 -0.61 -28.43
N THR A 293 16.25 0.57 -28.98
CA THR A 293 17.33 1.46 -28.50
C THR A 293 16.97 2.03 -27.12
N LEU A 294 18.01 2.37 -26.35
CA LEU A 294 17.79 2.92 -25.01
C LEU A 294 17.01 4.25 -25.03
N ASP A 295 17.19 5.07 -26.07
CA ASP A 295 16.42 6.31 -26.26
C ASP A 295 14.92 6.06 -26.45
N LEU A 296 14.59 5.02 -27.24
CA LEU A 296 13.20 4.65 -27.48
C LEU A 296 12.58 4.08 -26.19
N PHE A 297 13.31 3.20 -25.50
CA PHE A 297 12.90 2.66 -24.21
C PHE A 297 12.64 3.78 -23.19
N ALA A 298 13.56 4.74 -23.07
CA ALA A 298 13.42 5.88 -22.17
C ALA A 298 12.17 6.71 -22.47
N THR A 299 11.90 6.97 -23.75
CA THR A 299 10.74 7.75 -24.19
C THR A 299 9.42 7.09 -23.79
N TYR A 300 9.33 5.76 -23.85
CA TYR A 300 8.08 5.04 -23.55
C TYR A 300 7.92 4.66 -22.07
N TYR A 301 9.02 4.28 -21.40
CA TYR A 301 8.93 3.64 -20.09
C TYR A 301 9.51 4.47 -18.94
N LEU A 302 10.40 5.43 -19.22
CA LEU A 302 11.07 6.32 -18.26
C LEU A 302 10.99 7.82 -18.65
N PRO A 303 9.80 8.37 -18.97
CA PRO A 303 9.70 9.75 -19.45
C PRO A 303 10.13 10.80 -18.41
N ASP A 304 9.95 10.49 -17.12
CA ASP A 304 10.15 11.45 -16.03
C ASP A 304 11.58 11.46 -15.46
N SER A 305 12.47 10.60 -15.99
CA SER A 305 13.79 10.36 -15.38
C SER A 305 14.95 10.43 -16.37
N PRO A 306 15.20 11.60 -17.02
CA PRO A 306 16.30 11.75 -17.98
C PRO A 306 17.68 11.47 -17.36
N ALA A 307 17.86 11.79 -16.08
CA ALA A 307 19.11 11.53 -15.36
C ALA A 307 19.45 10.03 -15.25
N LEU A 308 18.45 9.13 -15.26
CA LEU A 308 18.68 7.68 -15.27
C LEU A 308 19.16 7.20 -16.63
N VAL A 309 18.60 7.77 -17.70
CA VAL A 309 18.98 7.47 -19.08
C VAL A 309 20.44 7.87 -19.31
N ASP A 310 20.86 9.02 -18.81
CA ASP A 310 22.24 9.50 -18.94
C ASP A 310 23.22 8.57 -18.22
N ARG A 311 22.87 8.05 -17.03
CA ARG A 311 23.70 7.07 -16.30
C ARG A 311 23.79 5.74 -17.04
N LEU A 312 22.68 5.22 -17.56
CA LEU A 312 22.67 3.99 -18.37
C LEU A 312 23.54 4.16 -19.64
N LYS A 313 23.49 5.34 -20.29
CA LYS A 313 24.37 5.66 -21.43
C LYS A 313 25.83 5.81 -21.04
N ALA A 314 26.14 6.31 -19.85
CA ALA A 314 27.51 6.43 -19.35
C ALA A 314 28.20 5.05 -19.30
N GLU A 315 27.46 4.03 -18.87
CA GLU A 315 27.87 2.60 -18.88
C GLU A 315 27.82 1.93 -20.26
N LYS A 316 27.67 2.71 -21.33
CA LYS A 316 27.63 2.22 -22.72
C LYS A 316 26.49 1.22 -23.00
N ILE A 317 25.39 1.30 -22.26
CA ILE A 317 24.18 0.54 -22.56
C ILE A 317 23.50 1.16 -23.78
N THR A 318 23.49 0.44 -24.89
CA THR A 318 22.98 0.94 -26.19
C THR A 318 21.53 0.55 -26.47
N GLY A 319 21.02 -0.50 -25.82
CA GLY A 319 19.66 -1.00 -26.05
C GLY A 319 19.21 -2.03 -25.02
N THR A 320 17.94 -2.42 -25.13
CA THR A 320 17.24 -3.26 -24.15
C THR A 320 17.80 -4.68 -24.04
N GLN A 321 18.55 -5.16 -25.04
CA GLN A 321 19.26 -6.44 -25.00
C GLN A 321 20.30 -6.52 -23.88
N ALA A 322 20.78 -5.39 -23.34
CA ALA A 322 21.71 -5.39 -22.22
C ALA A 322 21.05 -5.82 -20.91
N PHE A 323 19.73 -5.61 -20.76
CA PHE A 323 19.01 -5.86 -19.51
C PHE A 323 19.02 -7.34 -19.09
N ARG A 324 19.13 -8.27 -20.05
CA ARG A 324 19.24 -9.71 -19.75
C ARG A 324 20.52 -10.09 -19.00
N TYR A 325 21.57 -9.28 -19.13
CA TYR A 325 22.86 -9.48 -18.47
C TYR A 325 23.03 -8.58 -17.24
N MET A 326 22.07 -7.70 -16.99
CA MET A 326 22.13 -6.76 -15.90
C MET A 326 21.57 -7.40 -14.63
N THR A 327 22.23 -7.16 -13.50
CA THR A 327 21.77 -7.57 -12.18
C THR A 327 21.44 -6.34 -11.34
N VAL A 328 20.67 -6.53 -10.27
CA VAL A 328 20.39 -5.44 -9.30
C VAL A 328 21.68 -4.90 -8.69
N SER A 329 22.71 -5.74 -8.53
CA SER A 329 24.04 -5.31 -8.07
C SER A 329 24.70 -4.34 -9.03
N HIS A 330 24.66 -4.59 -10.35
CA HIS A 330 25.19 -3.65 -11.34
C HIS A 330 24.50 -2.27 -11.26
N LEU A 331 23.19 -2.24 -11.04
CA LEU A 331 22.47 -0.96 -10.85
C LEU A 331 22.91 -0.21 -9.59
N ARG A 332 23.27 -0.92 -8.51
CA ARG A 332 23.85 -0.31 -7.31
C ARG A 332 25.26 0.20 -7.54
N GLU A 333 26.08 -0.55 -8.28
CA GLU A 333 27.45 -0.17 -8.65
C GLU A 333 27.47 1.08 -9.55
N MET A 334 26.45 1.28 -10.37
CA MET A 334 26.20 2.52 -11.13
C MET A 334 25.82 3.72 -10.25
N GLY A 335 25.67 3.54 -8.93
CA GLY A 335 25.32 4.59 -7.99
C GLY A 335 23.85 5.02 -8.05
N LEU A 336 22.93 4.14 -8.50
CA LEU A 336 21.49 4.42 -8.41
C LEU A 336 21.03 4.24 -6.96
N VAL A 337 20.19 5.17 -6.50
CA VAL A 337 19.54 5.03 -5.18
C VAL A 337 18.40 4.01 -5.27
N PHE A 338 17.94 3.50 -4.12
CA PHE A 338 16.91 2.47 -4.08
C PHE A 338 15.64 2.82 -4.89
N GLY A 339 15.13 4.05 -4.76
CA GLY A 339 13.94 4.49 -5.52
C GLY A 339 14.15 4.43 -7.04
N GLU A 340 15.30 4.89 -7.52
CA GLU A 340 15.67 4.83 -8.94
C GLU A 340 15.80 3.40 -9.45
N ILE A 341 16.31 2.48 -8.63
CA ILE A 341 16.38 1.06 -8.97
C ILE A 341 14.96 0.50 -9.16
N VAL A 342 14.02 0.87 -8.29
CA VAL A 342 12.61 0.45 -8.44
C VAL A 342 12.00 1.01 -9.72
N ASP A 343 12.27 2.28 -10.06
CA ASP A 343 11.75 2.91 -11.28
C ASP A 343 12.28 2.21 -12.55
N VAL A 344 13.58 1.89 -12.60
CA VAL A 344 14.19 1.12 -13.70
C VAL A 344 13.58 -0.28 -13.77
N TRP A 345 13.36 -0.92 -12.63
CA TRP A 345 12.81 -2.27 -12.58
C TRP A 345 11.36 -2.33 -13.08
N ASP A 346 10.51 -1.42 -12.63
CA ASP A 346 9.12 -1.30 -13.10
C ASP A 346 9.05 -0.98 -14.60
N ALA A 347 9.93 -0.10 -15.09
CA ALA A 347 10.04 0.20 -16.52
C ALA A 347 10.43 -1.05 -17.35
N ILE A 348 11.37 -1.86 -16.86
CA ILE A 348 11.78 -3.12 -17.52
C ILE A 348 10.65 -4.14 -17.47
N GLU A 349 9.93 -4.24 -16.36
CA GLU A 349 8.77 -5.13 -16.25
C GLU A 349 7.65 -4.74 -17.24
N ARG A 350 7.35 -3.45 -17.38
CA ARG A 350 6.38 -2.94 -18.37
C ARG A 350 6.81 -3.23 -19.80
N TRP A 351 8.10 -3.06 -20.11
CA TRP A 351 8.66 -3.38 -21.42
C TRP A 351 8.65 -4.90 -21.73
N ALA A 352 8.95 -5.75 -20.75
CA ALA A 352 8.93 -7.19 -20.94
C ALA A 352 7.50 -7.74 -21.16
N LYS A 353 6.47 -6.99 -20.74
CA LYS A 353 5.05 -7.31 -20.95
C LYS A 353 4.47 -6.80 -22.28
N SER A 354 5.14 -5.84 -22.94
CA SER A 354 4.71 -5.27 -24.23
C SER A 354 5.09 -6.17 -25.38
#